data_AF-A0A0B7ADN9-F1
#
_entry.id   AF-A0A0B7ADN9-F1
#
_cell.length_a   1.000
_cell.length_b   1.000
_cell.length_c   1.000
_cell.angle_alpha   90.00
_cell.angle_beta   90.00
_cell.angle_gamma   90.00
#
_symmetry.space_group_name_H-M   'P 1'
#
loop_
_entity.id
_entity.type
_entity.pdbx_description
1 polymer ?
#
loop_
_entity_poly.entity_id
_entity_poly.type
_entity_poly.pdbx_seq_one_letter_code
_entity_poly.pdbx_strand_id
1 'polypeptide(L)' 'MNVRSPMQSYWSNSLAIRQEIQRFESVHPSIYAIYDLIEAIPDPLIQQQIREHVVCIEDSFVNSQEW' A
#
# COMPACT_ATOMS: atom_id res chain seq x y z
N MET A 1 -28.27 -28.55 1.27
CA MET A 1 -26.83 -28.43 0.95
C MET A 1 -26.69 -27.33 -0.09
N ASN A 2 -26.25 -26.14 0.31
CA ASN A 2 -26.15 -25.00 -0.61
C ASN A 2 -24.85 -25.12 -1.41
N VAL A 3 -24.93 -25.66 -2.61
CA VAL A 3 -23.79 -25.81 -3.52
C VAL A 3 -23.45 -24.39 -3.99
N ARG A 4 -22.51 -23.73 -3.30
CA ARG A 4 -21.90 -22.49 -3.78
C ARG A 4 -21.38 -22.79 -5.19
N SER A 5 -22.05 -22.23 -6.20
CA SER A 5 -21.70 -22.48 -7.59
C SER A 5 -20.27 -21.98 -7.82
N PRO A 6 -19.36 -22.77 -8.39
CA PRO A 6 -17.96 -22.37 -8.54
C PRO A 6 -17.79 -21.04 -9.28
N MET A 7 -18.70 -20.72 -10.22
CA MET A 7 -18.76 -19.39 -10.84
C MET A 7 -18.86 -18.27 -9.80
N GLN A 8 -19.71 -18.35 -8.79
CA GLN A 8 -19.87 -17.29 -7.79
C GLN A 8 -18.57 -17.00 -7.01
N SER A 9 -17.71 -18.02 -6.85
CA SER A 9 -16.37 -17.89 -6.26
C SER A 9 -15.40 -17.12 -7.18
N TYR A 10 -15.38 -17.43 -8.48
CA TYR A 10 -14.52 -16.73 -9.45
C TYR A 10 -14.85 -15.24 -9.58
N TRP A 11 -16.13 -14.89 -9.54
CA TRP A 11 -16.55 -13.48 -9.61
C TRP A 11 -16.18 -12.73 -8.32
N SER A 12 -16.29 -13.40 -7.17
CA SER A 12 -15.87 -12.85 -5.87
C SER A 12 -14.35 -12.62 -5.83
N ASN A 13 -13.57 -13.57 -6.35
CA ASN A 13 -12.12 -13.42 -6.46
C ASN A 13 -11.73 -12.29 -7.42
N SER A 14 -12.39 -12.20 -8.57
CA SER A 14 -12.15 -11.13 -9.54
C SER A 14 -12.44 -9.74 -8.95
N LEU A 15 -13.48 -9.63 -8.12
CA LEU A 15 -13.82 -8.40 -7.42
C LEU A 15 -12.77 -8.07 -6.34
N ALA A 16 -12.37 -9.05 -5.53
CA ALA A 16 -11.36 -8.88 -4.49
C ALA A 16 -10.02 -8.40 -5.08
N ILE A 17 -9.57 -9.01 -6.17
CA ILE A 17 -8.33 -8.60 -6.87
C ILE A 17 -8.44 -7.15 -7.36
N ARG A 18 -9.56 -6.76 -7.97
CA ARG A 18 -9.77 -5.38 -8.44
C ARG A 18 -9.76 -4.38 -7.28
N GLN A 19 -10.33 -4.74 -6.14
CA GLN A 19 -10.32 -3.88 -4.95
C GLN A 19 -8.90 -3.72 -4.39
N GLU A 20 -8.12 -4.80 -4.34
CA GLU A 20 -6.73 -4.72 -3.88
C GLU A 20 -5.87 -3.87 -4.82
N ILE A 21 -6.05 -4.00 -6.15
CA ILE A 21 -5.39 -3.13 -7.15
C ILE A 21 -5.74 -1.67 -6.88
N GLN A 22 -7.02 -1.33 -6.71
CA GLN A 22 -7.44 0.04 -6.43
C GLN A 22 -6.87 0.57 -5.12
N ARG A 23 -6.80 -0.27 -4.09
CA ARG A 23 -6.21 0.10 -2.80
C ARG A 23 -4.72 0.43 -2.97
N PHE A 24 -3.96 -0.40 -3.70
CA PHE A 24 -2.57 -0.10 -4.03
C PHE A 24 -2.46 1.18 -4.85
N GLU A 25 -3.17 1.32 -5.96
CA GLU A 25 -3.09 2.53 -6.80
C GLU A 25 -3.43 3.82 -6.03
N SER A 26 -4.37 3.74 -5.07
CA SER A 26 -4.79 4.89 -4.27
C SER A 26 -3.76 5.37 -3.24
N VAL A 27 -2.80 4.53 -2.83
CA VAL A 27 -1.80 4.93 -1.82
C VAL A 27 -0.62 5.70 -2.43
N HIS A 28 -0.32 5.47 -3.72
CA HIS A 28 0.81 6.11 -4.41
C HIS A 28 0.83 7.64 -4.31
N PRO A 29 -0.28 8.38 -4.55
CA PRO A 29 -0.28 9.84 -4.44
C PRO A 29 0.12 10.33 -3.04
N SER A 30 -0.32 9.64 -1.99
CA SER A 30 0.02 10.00 -0.61
C SER A 30 1.49 9.70 -0.30
N ILE A 31 2.05 8.60 -0.80
CA ILE A 31 3.47 8.27 -0.65
C ILE A 31 4.34 9.36 -1.28
N TYR A 32 4.06 9.74 -2.53
CA TYR A 32 4.81 10.80 -3.20
C TYR A 32 4.73 12.14 -2.46
N ALA A 33 3.53 12.52 -1.98
CA ALA A 33 3.36 13.73 -1.20
C ALA A 33 4.19 13.72 0.10
N ILE A 34 4.37 12.56 0.75
CA ILE A 34 5.23 12.44 1.94
C ILE A 34 6.69 12.69 1.57
N TYR A 35 7.17 12.14 0.45
CA TYR A 35 8.54 12.40 -0.01
C TYR A 35 8.76 13.88 -0.35
N ASP A 36 7.81 14.56 -1.00
CA ASP A 36 7.87 16.01 -1.24
C ASP A 36 7.98 16.80 0.09
N LEU A 37 7.20 16.40 1.10
CA LEU A 37 7.25 17.03 2.43
C LEU A 37 8.60 16.80 3.13
N ILE A 38 9.20 15.62 2.98
CA ILE A 38 10.54 15.30 3.49
C ILE A 38 11.58 16.17 2.79
N GLU A 39 11.47 16.38 1.48
CA GLU A 39 12.39 17.25 0.72
C GLU A 39 12.31 18.72 1.15
N ALA A 40 11.15 19.16 1.66
CA ALA A 40 10.99 20.52 2.19
C ALA A 40 11.65 20.75 3.58
N ILE A 41 12.16 19.70 4.24
CA ILE A 41 12.80 19.81 5.55
C ILE A 41 14.22 20.39 5.39
N PRO A 42 14.54 21.52 6.04
CA PRO A 42 15.84 22.19 5.88
C PRO A 42 16.98 21.50 6.64
N ASP A 43 16.67 20.80 7.74
CA ASP A 43 17.65 20.08 8.54
C ASP A 43 17.94 18.71 7.89
N PRO A 44 19.17 18.47 7.39
CA PRO A 44 19.49 17.25 6.67
C PRO A 44 19.49 16.00 7.57
N LEU A 45 19.75 16.14 8.86
CA LEU A 45 19.76 15.03 9.81
C LEU A 45 18.33 14.58 10.15
N ILE A 46 17.40 15.52 10.33
CA ILE A 46 15.98 15.24 10.54
C ILE A 46 15.35 14.69 9.27
N GLN A 47 15.66 15.30 8.12
CA GLN A 47 15.21 14.81 6.81
C GLN A 47 15.59 13.34 6.61
N GLN A 48 16.85 12.99 6.87
CA GLN A 48 17.34 11.62 6.69
C GLN A 48 16.66 10.65 7.66
N GLN A 49 16.53 10.99 8.94
CA GLN A 49 15.85 10.13 9.92
C GLN A 49 14.38 9.87 9.55
N ILE A 50 13.65 10.90 9.13
CA ILE A 50 12.25 10.75 8.73
C ILE A 50 12.15 9.90 7.46
N ARG A 51 13.05 10.09 6.49
CA ARG A 51 13.14 9.25 5.29
C ARG A 51 13.34 7.78 5.64
N GLU A 52 14.25 7.46 6.55
CA GLU A 52 14.49 6.08 7.00
C GLU A 52 13.25 5.46 7.65
N HIS A 53 12.54 6.23 8.49
CA HIS A 53 11.29 5.76 9.09
C HIS A 53 10.21 5.46 8.04
N VAL A 54 10.05 6.32 7.03
CA VAL A 54 9.09 6.09 5.94
C VAL A 54 9.45 4.83 5.15
N VAL A 55 10.73 4.61 4.83
CA VAL A 55 11.18 3.39 4.15
C VAL A 55 10.90 2.13 4.98
N CYS A 56 11.16 2.16 6.29
CA CYS A 56 10.82 1.03 7.16
C CYS A 56 9.32 0.71 7.18
N ILE A 57 8.48 1.75 7.13
CA ILE A 57 7.02 1.60 7.06
C ILE A 57 6.60 1.00 5.72
N GLU A 58 7.12 1.51 4.60
CA GLU A 58 6.86 0.96 3.27
C GLU A 58 7.28 -0.50 3.16
N ASP A 59 8.49 -0.83 3.63
CA ASP A 59 9.01 -2.20 3.66
C ASP A 59 8.10 -3.13 4.48
N SER A 60 7.58 -2.64 5.61
CA SER A 60 6.61 -3.39 6.43
C SER A 60 5.31 -3.66 5.69
N PHE A 61 4.82 -2.74 4.84
CA PHE A 61 3.62 -2.96 4.03
C PHE A 61 3.86 -3.90 2.85
N VAL A 62 5.02 -3.81 2.19
CA VAL A 62 5.40 -4.68 1.07
C VAL A 62 5.69 -6.11 1.56
N ASN A 63 6.33 -6.25 2.73
CA ASN A 63 6.75 -7.54 3.28
C ASN A 63 5.76 -8.18 4.27
N SER A 64 4.70 -7.47 4.70
CA SER A 64 3.68 -8.09 5.58
C SER A 64 3.01 -9.23 4.85
N GLN A 65 3.13 -10.48 5.34
CA GLN A 65 2.51 -11.68 4.76
C GLN A 65 0.96 -11.71 4.86
N GLU A 66 0.32 -10.56 5.08
CA GLU A 66 -1.14 -10.41 5.11
C GLU A 66 -1.75 -10.21 3.71
N TRP A 67 -0.93 -10.31 2.65
CA TRP A 67 -1.34 -10.43 1.24
C TRP A 67 -1.29 -11.88 0.75
#